data_AF-A0A2E8K8J0-F1
#
_entry.id   AF-A0A2E8K8J0-F1
#
_cell.length_a   1.000
_cell.length_b   1.000
_cell.length_c   1.000
_cell.angle_alpha   90.00
_cell.angle_beta   90.00
_cell.angle_gamma   90.00
#
_symmetry.space_group_name_H-M   'P 1'
#
loop_
_entity.id
_entity.type
_entity.pdbx_description
1 polymer ?
#
loop_
_entity_poly.entity_id
_entity_poly.type
_entity_poly.pdbx_seq_one_letter_code
_entity_poly.pdbx_strand_id
1 'polypeptide(L)'
;MTATIDEFGTGWQKWNPQAWVDFLTVKIMLMKVGDVIPKTYMPILRLVSEDANKADEGYCQLLSAREPVYFFDSPRDKWRKLYGSYVRELDWVFGELSNHFPHEQYQELVIDILARSIRDGMGSLLPSAEKMTRKKDMRINEESSKRKNLTGKFVEKLASFLSRHISPVNGIVGPVEQKSIPGGMEIYIPHCWMHAAPCDGRTQDRACVEGCKGAFEAIFTDETPVAMYFEPHLPEFSCTPTVKAS
;
A
#
# COMPACT_ATOMS: atom_id res chain seq x y z
N MET A 1 15.60 -10.43 -11.54
CA MET A 1 14.70 -11.58 -11.76
C MET A 1 13.31 -11.00 -11.97
N THR A 2 12.67 -11.25 -13.11
CA THR A 2 11.30 -10.80 -13.41
C THR A 2 10.31 -11.65 -12.63
N ALA A 3 9.46 -11.03 -11.79
CA ALA A 3 8.30 -11.69 -11.22
C ALA A 3 7.47 -12.31 -12.36
N THR A 4 7.44 -13.64 -12.44
CA THR A 4 6.59 -14.31 -13.44
C THR A 4 5.13 -14.17 -13.00
N ILE A 5 4.20 -14.14 -13.95
CA ILE A 5 2.74 -14.07 -13.68
C ILE A 5 2.29 -15.18 -12.70
N ASP A 6 3.07 -16.26 -12.60
CA ASP A 6 2.88 -17.38 -11.68
C ASP A 6 3.12 -17.04 -10.20
N GLU A 7 3.90 -15.99 -9.88
CA GLU A 7 4.13 -15.54 -8.49
C GLU A 7 2.85 -15.02 -7.83
N PHE A 8 1.88 -14.57 -8.62
CA PHE A 8 0.57 -14.13 -8.15
C PHE A 8 -0.45 -15.28 -8.08
N GLY A 9 -0.01 -16.52 -8.36
CA GLY A 9 -0.80 -17.74 -8.34
C GLY A 9 -1.39 -18.11 -9.69
N THR A 10 -1.71 -19.39 -9.86
CA THR A 10 -2.33 -19.96 -11.07
C THR A 10 -3.76 -20.43 -10.77
N GLY A 11 -4.65 -20.31 -11.75
CA GLY A 11 -6.04 -20.79 -11.66
C GLY A 11 -6.79 -20.27 -10.43
N TRP A 12 -7.18 -21.18 -9.53
CA TRP A 12 -8.00 -20.88 -8.34
C TRP A 12 -7.30 -19.98 -7.30
N GLN A 13 -5.96 -19.96 -7.29
CA GLN A 13 -5.18 -19.14 -6.35
C GLN A 13 -5.41 -17.63 -6.58
N LYS A 14 -5.71 -17.25 -7.84
CA LYS A 14 -6.07 -15.87 -8.21
C LYS A 14 -7.44 -15.41 -7.70
N TRP A 15 -8.27 -16.37 -7.25
CA TRP A 15 -9.63 -16.15 -6.74
C TRP A 15 -9.75 -16.39 -5.23
N ASN A 16 -8.63 -16.62 -4.55
CA ASN A 16 -8.65 -16.91 -3.12
C ASN A 16 -9.22 -15.72 -2.31
N PRO A 17 -9.72 -15.96 -1.08
CA PRO A 17 -10.30 -14.89 -0.26
C PRO A 17 -9.36 -13.71 0.01
N GLN A 18 -8.06 -13.95 0.14
CA GLN A 18 -7.05 -12.89 0.30
C GLN A 18 -6.97 -12.00 -0.95
N ALA A 19 -7.03 -12.56 -2.16
CA ALA A 19 -7.00 -11.81 -3.42
C ALA A 19 -8.15 -10.81 -3.53
N TRP A 20 -9.33 -11.17 -3.01
CA TRP A 20 -10.46 -10.23 -2.91
C TRP A 20 -10.18 -9.08 -1.93
N VAL A 21 -9.58 -9.38 -0.77
CA VAL A 21 -9.22 -8.35 0.20
C VAL A 21 -8.11 -7.45 -0.32
N ASP A 22 -7.11 -8.00 -1.01
CA ASP A 22 -6.03 -7.23 -1.61
C ASP A 22 -6.56 -6.27 -2.66
N PHE A 23 -7.40 -6.78 -3.58
CA PHE A 23 -8.06 -5.97 -4.59
C PHE A 23 -8.88 -4.83 -3.96
N LEU A 24 -9.70 -5.14 -2.95
CA LEU A 24 -10.51 -4.12 -2.29
C LEU A 24 -9.65 -3.09 -1.54
N THR A 25 -8.60 -3.55 -0.86
CA THR A 25 -7.66 -2.70 -0.11
C THR A 25 -6.97 -1.72 -1.05
N VAL A 26 -6.36 -2.20 -2.14
CA VAL A 26 -5.73 -1.34 -3.14
C VAL A 26 -6.75 -0.42 -3.79
N LYS A 27 -7.95 -0.91 -4.13
CA LYS A 27 -8.98 -0.06 -4.73
C LYS A 27 -9.34 1.11 -3.82
N ILE A 28 -9.53 0.86 -2.52
CA ILE A 28 -9.82 1.90 -1.52
C ILE A 28 -8.62 2.85 -1.37
N MET A 29 -7.40 2.33 -1.30
CA MET A 29 -6.17 3.13 -1.24
C MET A 29 -6.07 4.08 -2.44
N LEU A 30 -6.25 3.55 -3.66
CA LEU A 30 -6.17 4.32 -4.90
C LEU A 30 -7.31 5.33 -5.03
N MET A 31 -8.50 5.03 -4.53
CA MET A 31 -9.60 6.02 -4.48
C MET A 31 -9.29 7.21 -3.58
N LYS A 32 -8.41 7.05 -2.59
CA LYS A 32 -8.10 8.06 -1.59
C LYS A 32 -6.80 8.82 -1.85
N VAL A 33 -5.80 8.13 -2.40
CA VAL A 33 -4.43 8.64 -2.56
C VAL A 33 -4.00 8.63 -4.03
N GLY A 34 -4.64 7.82 -4.88
CA GLY A 34 -4.19 7.60 -6.25
C GLY A 34 -4.27 8.83 -7.15
N ASP A 35 -5.08 9.83 -6.80
CA ASP A 35 -5.20 11.07 -7.56
C ASP A 35 -4.07 12.07 -7.29
N VAL A 36 -3.19 11.82 -6.31
CA VAL A 36 -2.00 12.64 -6.04
C VAL A 36 -1.10 12.78 -7.28
N ILE A 37 -1.01 11.75 -8.11
CA ILE A 37 -0.21 11.78 -9.34
C ILE A 37 -0.81 12.77 -10.35
N PRO A 38 -2.03 12.58 -10.87
CA PRO A 38 -2.60 13.49 -11.87
C PRO A 38 -2.97 14.88 -11.32
N LYS A 39 -3.26 15.02 -10.02
CA LYS A 39 -3.76 16.29 -9.44
C LYS A 39 -2.70 17.11 -8.71
N THR A 40 -1.56 16.51 -8.35
CA THR A 40 -0.51 17.23 -7.61
C THR A 40 0.84 17.11 -8.31
N TYR A 41 1.37 15.91 -8.49
CA TYR A 41 2.70 15.74 -9.09
C TYR A 41 2.77 16.19 -10.55
N MET A 42 1.78 15.81 -11.37
CA MET A 42 1.76 16.22 -12.77
C MET A 42 1.66 17.74 -12.95
N PRO A 43 0.78 18.48 -12.24
CA PRO A 43 0.81 19.94 -12.25
C PRO A 43 2.15 20.55 -11.82
N ILE A 44 2.80 20.01 -10.79
CA ILE A 44 4.14 20.48 -10.38
C ILE A 44 5.15 20.25 -11.50
N LEU A 45 5.17 19.03 -12.07
CA LEU A 45 6.07 18.68 -13.17
C LEU A 45 5.88 19.63 -14.36
N ARG A 46 4.63 19.93 -14.77
CA ARG A 46 4.35 20.91 -15.83
C ARG A 46 4.88 22.31 -15.53
N LEU A 47 4.91 22.72 -14.27
CA LEU A 47 5.39 24.04 -13.86
C LEU A 47 6.91 24.13 -13.85
N VAL A 48 7.60 23.04 -13.53
CA VAL A 48 9.08 23.02 -13.45
C VAL A 48 9.77 22.53 -14.71
N SER A 49 9.03 21.86 -15.60
CA SER A 49 9.51 21.45 -16.91
C SER A 49 9.64 22.63 -17.86
N GLU A 50 10.74 22.68 -18.62
CA GLU A 50 10.92 23.63 -19.72
C GLU A 50 9.89 23.41 -20.83
N ASP A 51 9.48 22.15 -21.04
CA ASP A 51 8.45 21.74 -22.00
C ASP A 51 7.36 20.93 -21.31
N ALA A 52 6.26 21.61 -20.97
CA ALA A 52 5.09 20.98 -20.36
C ALA A 52 4.41 19.96 -21.29
N ASN A 53 4.47 20.15 -22.61
CA ASN A 53 3.86 19.22 -23.56
C ASN A 53 4.60 17.88 -23.53
N LYS A 54 5.92 17.90 -23.44
CA LYS A 54 6.72 16.68 -23.31
C LYS A 54 6.40 15.91 -22.03
N ALA A 55 6.19 16.60 -20.91
CA ALA A 55 5.75 15.96 -19.67
C ALA A 55 4.36 15.32 -19.83
N ASP A 56 3.42 16.00 -20.48
CA ASP A 56 2.09 15.47 -20.76
C ASP A 56 2.11 14.28 -21.72
N GLU A 57 2.94 14.32 -22.77
CA GLU A 57 3.14 13.21 -23.70
C GLU A 57 3.73 11.99 -22.99
N GLY A 58 4.75 12.18 -22.16
CA GLY A 58 5.35 11.11 -21.36
C GLY A 58 4.33 10.45 -20.43
N TYR A 59 3.52 11.26 -19.75
CA TYR A 59 2.45 10.74 -18.91
C TYR A 59 1.37 10.02 -19.74
N CYS A 60 0.98 10.56 -20.90
CA CYS A 60 0.03 9.89 -21.80
C CYS A 60 0.54 8.55 -22.31
N GLN A 61 1.84 8.44 -22.63
CA GLN A 61 2.47 7.17 -23.00
C GLN A 61 2.36 6.16 -21.85
N LEU A 62 2.64 6.58 -20.63
CA LEU A 62 2.52 5.72 -19.44
C LEU A 62 1.07 5.26 -19.20
N LEU A 63 0.10 6.15 -19.37
CA LEU A 63 -1.32 5.82 -19.29
C LEU A 63 -1.75 4.84 -20.39
N SER A 64 -1.20 4.96 -21.60
CA SER A 64 -1.49 4.04 -22.71
C SER A 64 -0.91 2.63 -22.51
N ALA A 65 0.17 2.52 -21.72
CA ALA A 65 0.75 1.25 -21.28
C ALA A 65 0.03 0.61 -20.08
N ARG A 66 -1.08 1.21 -19.60
CA ARG A 66 -1.94 0.58 -18.59
C ARG A 66 -2.67 -0.61 -19.20
N GLU A 67 -2.62 -1.72 -18.49
CA GLU A 67 -3.45 -2.86 -18.85
C GLU A 67 -4.90 -2.58 -18.49
N PRO A 68 -5.85 -2.74 -19.43
CA PRO A 68 -7.27 -2.56 -19.15
C PRO A 68 -7.74 -3.61 -18.14
N VAL A 69 -8.54 -3.15 -17.18
CA VAL A 69 -9.20 -4.01 -16.19
C VAL A 69 -10.54 -4.45 -16.75
N TYR A 70 -10.69 -5.76 -16.98
CA TYR A 70 -11.91 -6.36 -17.52
C TYR A 70 -12.79 -6.91 -16.41
N PHE A 71 -14.07 -7.09 -16.72
CA PHE A 71 -15.04 -7.65 -15.78
C PHE A 71 -14.65 -9.07 -15.32
N PHE A 72 -14.22 -9.92 -16.25
CA PHE A 72 -13.85 -11.31 -16.00
C PHE A 72 -12.42 -11.50 -15.47
N ASP A 73 -11.65 -10.42 -15.29
CA ASP A 73 -10.37 -10.52 -14.60
C ASP A 73 -10.60 -11.03 -13.17
N SER A 74 -9.72 -11.95 -12.74
CA SER A 74 -9.67 -12.41 -11.36
C SER A 74 -9.37 -11.24 -10.41
N PRO A 75 -9.78 -11.28 -9.13
CA PRO A 75 -9.48 -10.21 -8.19
C PRO A 75 -7.96 -9.97 -8.08
N ARG A 76 -7.13 -11.02 -8.15
CA ARG A 76 -5.67 -10.87 -8.19
C ARG A 76 -5.19 -10.13 -9.45
N ASP A 77 -5.73 -10.44 -10.62
CA ASP A 77 -5.35 -9.72 -11.86
C ASP A 77 -5.80 -8.27 -11.82
N LYS A 78 -7.00 -7.98 -11.29
CA LYS A 78 -7.49 -6.60 -11.09
C LYS A 78 -6.58 -5.83 -10.14
N TRP A 79 -6.22 -6.44 -9.00
CA TRP A 79 -5.27 -5.89 -8.05
C TRP A 79 -3.93 -5.55 -8.73
N ARG A 80 -3.33 -6.51 -9.44
CA ARG A 80 -2.04 -6.34 -10.12
C ARG A 80 -2.08 -5.21 -11.15
N LYS A 81 -3.10 -5.20 -12.02
CA LYS A 81 -3.25 -4.18 -13.07
C LYS A 81 -3.40 -2.78 -12.49
N LEU A 82 -4.18 -2.63 -11.41
CA LEU A 82 -4.39 -1.33 -10.76
C LEU A 82 -3.15 -0.88 -9.98
N TYR A 83 -2.66 -1.73 -9.07
CA TYR A 83 -1.55 -1.39 -8.19
C TYR A 83 -0.24 -1.24 -8.97
N GLY A 84 0.06 -2.18 -9.86
CA GLY A 84 1.26 -2.12 -10.70
C GLY A 84 1.25 -0.91 -11.64
N SER A 85 0.08 -0.47 -12.13
CA SER A 85 0.00 0.79 -12.90
C SER A 85 0.29 2.00 -12.02
N TYR A 86 -0.32 2.09 -10.83
CA TYR A 86 -0.05 3.18 -9.89
C TYR A 86 1.43 3.26 -9.49
N VAL A 87 2.06 2.12 -9.19
CA VAL A 87 3.49 2.08 -8.83
C VAL A 87 4.37 2.54 -10.00
N ARG A 88 4.09 2.08 -11.24
CA ARG A 88 4.82 2.53 -12.43
C ARG A 88 4.67 4.04 -12.66
N GLU A 89 3.49 4.58 -12.42
CA GLU A 89 3.23 6.01 -12.51
C GLU A 89 3.94 6.82 -11.43
N LEU A 90 3.94 6.32 -10.21
CA LEU A 90 4.64 6.94 -9.10
C LEU A 90 6.15 6.96 -9.37
N ASP A 91 6.74 5.83 -9.79
CA ASP A 91 8.16 5.74 -10.09
C ASP A 91 8.57 6.67 -11.24
N TRP A 92 7.74 6.72 -12.29
CA TRP A 92 8.00 7.58 -13.44
C TRP A 92 7.94 9.07 -13.06
N VAL A 93 6.88 9.52 -12.36
CA VAL A 93 6.75 10.95 -12.03
C VAL A 93 7.82 11.41 -11.05
N PHE A 94 8.25 10.53 -10.14
CA PHE A 94 9.39 10.73 -9.25
C PHE A 94 10.69 10.84 -10.05
N GLY A 95 10.91 9.94 -11.01
CA GLY A 95 12.03 10.01 -11.94
C GLY A 95 12.09 11.33 -12.69
N GLU A 96 10.98 11.78 -13.27
CA GLU A 96 10.92 13.06 -13.99
C GLU A 96 11.19 14.25 -13.07
N LEU A 97 10.52 14.33 -11.91
CA LEU A 97 10.72 15.41 -10.93
C LEU A 97 12.16 15.47 -10.43
N SER A 98 12.83 14.32 -10.27
CA SER A 98 14.23 14.27 -9.81
C SER A 98 15.22 14.96 -10.75
N ASN A 99 14.84 15.19 -12.01
CA ASN A 99 15.67 15.93 -12.98
C ASN A 99 15.59 17.46 -12.82
N HIS A 100 14.62 17.97 -12.06
CA HIS A 100 14.34 19.41 -11.95
C HIS A 100 14.79 20.05 -10.63
N PHE A 101 15.10 19.24 -9.61
CA PHE A 101 15.47 19.73 -8.29
C PHE A 101 16.77 19.07 -7.79
N PRO A 102 17.54 19.75 -6.93
CA PRO A 102 18.57 19.09 -6.12
C PRO A 102 17.96 17.93 -5.32
N HIS A 103 18.74 16.86 -5.15
CA HIS A 103 18.25 15.60 -4.58
C HIS A 103 17.52 15.76 -3.24
N GLU A 104 18.04 16.57 -2.32
CA GLU A 104 17.42 16.81 -1.00
C GLU A 104 16.04 17.50 -1.13
N GLN A 105 15.95 18.55 -1.95
CA GLN A 105 14.71 19.29 -2.17
C GLN A 105 13.66 18.43 -2.89
N TYR A 106 14.12 17.63 -3.84
CA TYR A 106 13.29 16.65 -4.53
C TYR A 106 12.69 15.65 -3.54
N GLN A 107 13.52 15.02 -2.71
CA GLN A 107 13.06 13.99 -1.78
C GLN A 107 12.09 14.56 -0.75
N GLU A 108 12.41 15.73 -0.17
CA GLU A 108 11.52 16.41 0.76
C GLU A 108 10.15 16.69 0.13
N LEU A 109 10.14 17.22 -1.11
CA LEU A 109 8.92 17.56 -1.84
C LEU A 109 8.03 16.33 -2.07
N VAL A 110 8.58 15.25 -2.64
CA VAL A 110 7.77 14.08 -3.00
C VAL A 110 7.35 13.27 -1.77
N ILE A 111 8.18 13.21 -0.73
CA ILE A 111 7.84 12.52 0.52
C ILE A 111 6.74 13.28 1.26
N ASP A 112 6.86 14.60 1.42
CA ASP A 112 5.87 15.40 2.17
C ASP A 112 4.50 15.40 1.48
N ILE A 113 4.45 15.58 0.15
CA ILE A 113 3.20 15.54 -0.61
C ILE A 113 2.49 14.19 -0.45
N LEU A 114 3.23 13.08 -0.61
CA LEU A 114 2.63 11.76 -0.50
C LEU A 114 2.25 11.44 0.95
N ALA A 115 3.08 11.80 1.93
CA ALA A 115 2.81 11.59 3.35
C ALA A 115 1.52 12.30 3.78
N ARG A 116 1.32 13.56 3.35
CA ARG A 116 0.07 14.30 3.59
C ARG A 116 -1.13 13.63 2.92
N SER A 117 -0.99 13.23 1.65
CA SER A 117 -2.05 12.55 0.91
C SER A 117 -2.48 11.24 1.56
N ILE A 118 -1.52 10.43 2.03
CA ILE A 118 -1.78 9.21 2.79
C ILE A 118 -2.43 9.54 4.14
N ARG A 119 -1.91 10.52 4.88
CA ARG A 119 -2.47 10.95 6.17
C ARG A 119 -3.93 11.40 6.04
N ASP A 120 -4.25 12.18 5.02
CA ASP A 120 -5.62 12.64 4.74
C ASP A 120 -6.52 11.46 4.32
N GLY A 121 -6.01 10.56 3.48
CA GLY A 121 -6.68 9.32 3.11
C GLY A 121 -6.96 8.41 4.32
N MET A 122 -6.02 8.35 5.27
CA MET A 122 -6.13 7.62 6.53
C MET A 122 -6.98 8.33 7.58
N GLY A 123 -7.15 9.66 7.50
CA GLY A 123 -7.90 10.48 8.45
C GLY A 123 -9.36 10.04 8.63
N SER A 124 -9.96 9.46 7.59
CA SER A 124 -11.30 8.84 7.67
C SER A 124 -11.33 7.46 8.35
N LEU A 125 -10.18 6.83 8.60
CA LEU A 125 -10.01 5.53 9.27
C LEU A 125 -9.46 5.65 10.71
N LEU A 126 -8.71 6.72 11.03
CA LEU A 126 -8.10 6.94 12.35
C LEU A 126 -9.10 6.91 13.54
N PRO A 127 -10.33 7.45 13.44
CA PRO A 127 -11.30 7.34 14.54
C PRO A 127 -11.71 5.89 14.86
N SER A 128 -11.55 4.95 13.92
CA SER A 128 -11.86 3.53 14.12
C SER A 128 -10.73 2.78 14.82
N ALA A 129 -9.48 3.18 14.63
CA ALA A 129 -8.34 2.61 15.35
C ALA A 129 -8.32 3.06 16.82
N GLU A 130 -8.60 4.34 17.09
CA GLU A 130 -8.75 4.87 18.45
C GLU A 130 -9.98 4.31 19.19
N LYS A 131 -11.08 4.05 18.49
CA LYS A 131 -12.24 3.35 19.08
C LYS A 131 -11.96 1.89 19.41
N MET A 132 -11.06 1.24 18.67
CA MET A 132 -10.71 -0.16 18.90
C MET A 132 -9.77 -0.32 20.10
N THR A 133 -8.88 0.64 20.33
CA THR A 133 -8.02 0.70 21.52
C THR A 133 -8.78 1.14 22.78
N ARG A 134 -9.82 1.98 22.67
CA ARG A 134 -10.72 2.34 23.81
C ARG A 134 -11.74 1.28 24.20
N LYS A 135 -11.95 0.23 23.39
CA LYS A 135 -12.98 -0.81 23.66
C LYS A 135 -12.55 -1.86 24.71
N LYS A 136 -11.60 -1.52 25.58
CA LYS A 136 -11.25 -2.35 26.75
C LYS A 136 -12.19 -2.12 27.95
N ASP A 137 -13.08 -1.12 27.90
CA ASP A 137 -14.01 -0.76 28.98
C ASP A 137 -15.50 -0.92 28.64
N MET A 138 -15.90 -1.95 27.89
CA MET A 138 -17.31 -2.40 27.93
C MET A 138 -17.43 -3.58 28.88
N ARG A 139 -17.82 -3.28 30.12
CA ARG A 139 -18.46 -4.25 31.02
C ARG A 139 -19.56 -4.95 30.22
N ILE A 140 -19.40 -6.25 30.03
CA ILE A 140 -20.40 -7.13 29.43
C ILE A 140 -21.61 -7.06 30.36
N ASN A 141 -22.67 -6.41 29.89
CA ASN A 141 -23.96 -6.48 30.56
C ASN A 141 -24.55 -7.87 30.25
N GLU A 142 -24.68 -8.70 31.29
CA GLU A 142 -24.84 -10.15 31.21
C GLU A 142 -26.28 -10.61 30.87
N GLU A 143 -27.15 -9.74 30.35
CA GLU A 143 -28.59 -10.03 30.23
C GLU A 143 -29.13 -10.28 28.81
N SER A 144 -28.32 -10.28 27.75
CA SER A 144 -28.78 -10.66 26.39
C SER A 144 -28.41 -12.09 25.98
N SER A 145 -28.13 -12.96 26.95
CA SER A 145 -27.83 -14.38 26.74
C SER A 145 -29.10 -15.22 26.66
N LYS A 146 -29.82 -15.20 25.52
CA LYS A 146 -30.83 -16.24 25.19
C LYS A 146 -31.28 -16.24 23.71
N ARG A 147 -30.32 -16.38 22.78
CA ARG A 147 -30.51 -17.06 21.47
C ARG A 147 -29.18 -17.10 20.69
N LYS A 148 -28.28 -18.01 21.09
CA LYS A 148 -27.11 -18.35 20.26
C LYS A 148 -27.52 -19.39 19.23
N ASN A 149 -28.00 -18.94 18.06
CA ASN A 149 -28.21 -19.82 16.92
C ASN A 149 -26.87 -20.35 16.39
N LEU A 150 -26.87 -21.59 15.89
CA LEU A 150 -25.71 -22.30 15.32
C LEU A 150 -24.94 -21.46 14.27
N THR A 151 -25.67 -20.62 13.53
CA THR A 151 -25.18 -19.68 12.52
C THR A 151 -24.27 -18.59 13.09
N GLY A 152 -24.51 -18.12 14.31
CA GLY A 152 -23.71 -17.05 14.94
C GLY A 152 -22.30 -17.53 15.30
N LYS A 153 -22.16 -18.76 15.81
CA LYS A 153 -20.84 -19.37 16.10
C LYS A 153 -20.02 -19.63 14.83
N PHE A 154 -20.67 -19.96 13.71
CA PHE A 154 -19.99 -20.14 12.44
C PHE A 154 -19.50 -18.81 11.86
N VAL A 155 -20.32 -17.76 11.92
CA VAL A 155 -19.94 -16.41 11.49
C VAL A 155 -18.82 -15.82 12.36
N GLU A 156 -18.84 -16.01 13.68
CA GLU A 156 -17.74 -15.59 14.57
C GLU A 156 -16.44 -16.34 14.30
N LYS A 157 -16.50 -17.67 14.06
CA LYS A 157 -15.32 -18.45 13.69
C LYS A 157 -14.77 -18.06 12.33
N LEU A 158 -15.65 -17.80 11.36
CA LEU A 158 -15.26 -17.31 10.04
C LEU A 158 -14.62 -15.92 10.16
N ALA A 159 -15.22 -14.99 10.90
CA ALA A 159 -14.66 -13.66 11.14
C ALA A 159 -13.30 -13.71 11.87
N SER A 160 -13.15 -14.57 12.89
CA SER A 160 -11.88 -14.79 13.58
C SER A 160 -10.83 -15.49 12.72
N PHE A 161 -11.25 -16.34 11.79
CA PHE A 161 -10.36 -16.99 10.82
C PHE A 161 -9.89 -15.97 9.78
N LEU A 162 -10.82 -15.19 9.23
CA LEU A 162 -10.53 -14.10 8.28
C LEU A 162 -9.63 -13.04 8.93
N SER A 163 -9.84 -12.65 10.19
CA SER A 163 -8.96 -11.66 10.83
C SER A 163 -7.56 -12.18 11.17
N ARG A 164 -7.39 -13.50 11.34
CA ARG A 164 -6.09 -14.13 11.62
C ARG A 164 -5.31 -14.51 10.36
N HIS A 165 -6.01 -14.78 9.25
CA HIS A 165 -5.40 -15.30 8.03
C HIS A 165 -5.53 -14.36 6.83
N ILE A 166 -6.32 -13.28 6.94
CA ILE A 166 -6.51 -12.27 5.90
C ILE A 166 -6.10 -10.91 6.44
N SER A 167 -4.99 -10.39 5.90
CA SER A 167 -4.41 -9.12 6.32
C SER A 167 -4.52 -8.09 5.18
N PRO A 168 -5.13 -6.92 5.40
CA PRO A 168 -5.09 -5.81 4.45
C PRO A 168 -3.65 -5.32 4.18
N VAL A 169 -2.74 -5.49 5.15
CA VAL A 169 -1.31 -5.17 4.96
C VAL A 169 -0.71 -6.01 3.86
N ASN A 170 -1.09 -7.30 3.79
CA ASN A 170 -0.65 -8.16 2.70
C ASN A 170 -1.05 -7.54 1.36
N GLY A 171 -2.26 -6.98 1.28
CA GLY A 171 -2.83 -6.17 0.19
C GLY A 171 -1.91 -5.14 -0.47
N ILE A 172 -0.98 -4.59 0.31
CA ILE A 172 -0.13 -3.45 -0.08
C ILE A 172 1.31 -3.91 -0.25
N VAL A 173 1.87 -4.62 0.73
CA VAL A 173 3.30 -4.95 0.76
C VAL A 173 3.61 -6.39 0.39
N GLY A 174 2.62 -7.28 0.40
CA GLY A 174 2.77 -8.70 0.15
C GLY A 174 2.80 -9.57 1.40
N PRO A 175 3.02 -10.87 1.26
CA PRO A 175 3.12 -11.79 2.39
C PRO A 175 4.18 -11.32 3.38
N VAL A 176 3.87 -11.39 4.68
CA VAL A 176 4.75 -10.90 5.73
C VAL A 176 5.03 -11.97 6.78
N GLU A 177 6.24 -11.93 7.32
CA GLU A 177 6.65 -12.69 8.50
C GLU A 177 6.81 -11.71 9.66
N GLN A 178 6.09 -11.94 10.76
CA GLN A 178 6.10 -11.03 11.91
C GLN A 178 6.84 -11.64 13.08
N LYS A 179 7.67 -10.82 13.72
CA LYS A 179 8.45 -11.18 14.89
C LYS A 179 8.31 -10.10 15.96
N SER A 180 7.94 -10.50 17.17
CA SER A 180 7.91 -9.56 18.30
C SER A 180 9.34 -9.28 18.78
N ILE A 181 9.63 -8.01 19.05
CA ILE A 181 10.88 -7.54 19.62
C ILE A 181 10.58 -6.69 20.87
N PRO A 182 11.55 -6.49 21.79
CA PRO A 182 11.37 -5.58 22.90
C PRO A 182 10.95 -4.17 22.40
N GLY A 183 9.80 -3.68 22.87
CA GLY A 183 9.27 -2.37 22.48
C GLY A 183 8.59 -2.30 21.11
N GLY A 184 8.38 -3.42 20.41
CA GLY A 184 7.78 -3.37 19.08
C GLY A 184 7.60 -4.69 18.33
N MET A 185 7.52 -4.57 17.01
CA MET A 185 7.39 -5.66 16.06
C MET A 185 8.33 -5.41 14.87
N GLU A 186 9.03 -6.45 14.46
CA GLU A 186 9.76 -6.53 13.19
C GLU A 186 8.89 -7.32 12.20
N ILE A 187 8.77 -6.81 10.98
CA ILE A 187 7.97 -7.39 9.91
C ILE A 187 8.93 -7.60 8.75
N TYR A 188 9.17 -8.85 8.37
CA TYR A 188 9.97 -9.19 7.19
C TYR A 188 9.05 -9.46 5.99
N ILE A 189 9.32 -8.80 4.87
CA ILE A 189 8.60 -8.91 3.60
C ILE A 189 9.57 -9.51 2.59
N PRO A 190 9.53 -10.82 2.31
CA PRO A 190 10.49 -11.46 1.40
C PRO A 190 10.31 -11.02 -0.06
N HIS A 191 9.08 -10.70 -0.47
CA HIS A 191 8.77 -10.29 -1.84
C HIS A 191 7.80 -9.12 -1.84
N CYS A 192 8.35 -7.91 -1.91
CA CYS A 192 7.59 -6.68 -1.79
C CYS A 192 6.77 -6.39 -3.05
N TRP A 193 5.47 -6.17 -2.88
CA TRP A 193 4.56 -5.90 -4.00
C TRP A 193 4.81 -4.57 -4.72
N MET A 194 5.51 -3.62 -4.09
CA MET A 194 6.01 -2.41 -4.78
C MET A 194 6.94 -2.76 -5.95
N HIS A 195 7.62 -3.90 -5.91
CA HIS A 195 8.54 -4.33 -6.98
C HIS A 195 7.91 -5.39 -7.88
N ALA A 196 7.14 -6.30 -7.29
CA ALA A 196 6.58 -7.44 -8.04
C ALA A 196 5.36 -7.04 -8.89
N ALA A 197 4.46 -6.19 -8.39
CA ALA A 197 3.20 -5.87 -9.06
C ALA A 197 3.33 -5.24 -10.47
N PRO A 198 4.33 -4.38 -10.75
CA PRO A 198 4.59 -3.84 -12.09
C PRO A 198 4.77 -4.90 -13.19
N CYS A 199 5.34 -6.08 -12.87
CA CYS A 199 5.54 -7.20 -13.80
C CYS A 199 6.28 -6.86 -15.11
N ASP A 200 7.08 -5.79 -15.12
CA ASP A 200 7.80 -5.30 -16.31
C ASP A 200 9.33 -5.45 -16.19
N GLY A 201 9.80 -6.07 -15.11
CA GLY A 201 11.21 -6.34 -14.84
C GLY A 201 12.01 -5.14 -14.34
N ARG A 202 11.38 -3.99 -14.14
CA ARG A 202 12.00 -2.81 -13.54
C ARG A 202 11.74 -2.80 -12.03
N THR A 203 12.72 -2.31 -11.27
CA THR A 203 12.72 -2.39 -9.81
C THR A 203 11.78 -1.38 -9.16
N GLN A 204 11.50 -0.24 -9.80
CA GLN A 204 10.68 0.84 -9.23
C GLN A 204 11.24 1.37 -7.89
N ASP A 205 12.56 1.58 -7.85
CA ASP A 205 13.28 1.95 -6.62
C ASP A 205 12.78 3.26 -6.02
N ARG A 206 12.40 4.25 -6.85
CA ARG A 206 11.91 5.54 -6.35
C ARG A 206 10.56 5.39 -5.70
N ALA A 207 9.65 4.65 -6.35
CA ALA A 207 8.37 4.31 -5.73
C ALA A 207 8.56 3.58 -4.39
N CYS A 208 9.54 2.68 -4.28
CA CYS A 208 9.87 2.02 -3.02
C CYS A 208 10.42 2.98 -1.96
N VAL A 209 11.52 3.66 -2.27
CA VAL A 209 12.30 4.44 -1.29
C VAL A 209 11.58 5.72 -0.89
N GLU A 210 11.06 6.47 -1.85
CA GLU A 210 10.39 7.76 -1.59
C GLU A 210 8.89 7.56 -1.36
N GLY A 211 8.27 6.67 -2.14
CA GLY A 211 6.84 6.49 -2.14
C GLY A 211 6.32 5.68 -0.94
N CYS A 212 6.94 4.53 -0.66
CA CYS A 212 6.55 3.67 0.44
C CYS A 212 7.34 3.99 1.71
N LYS A 213 8.67 3.81 1.70
CA LYS A 213 9.49 4.04 2.88
C LYS A 213 9.38 5.50 3.36
N GLY A 214 9.74 6.46 2.51
CA GLY A 214 9.81 7.87 2.88
C GLY A 214 8.48 8.40 3.40
N ALA A 215 7.40 8.14 2.68
CA ALA A 215 6.07 8.62 3.10
C ALA A 215 5.60 8.01 4.43
N PHE A 216 5.83 6.71 4.68
CA PHE A 216 5.41 6.09 5.95
C PHE A 216 6.30 6.51 7.13
N GLU A 217 7.62 6.63 6.95
CA GLU A 217 8.53 7.15 7.99
C GLU A 217 8.21 8.61 8.34
N ALA A 218 7.77 9.42 7.36
CA ALA A 218 7.31 10.80 7.60
C ALA A 218 5.95 10.90 8.32
N ILE A 219 5.13 9.84 8.26
CA ILE A 219 3.84 9.79 8.98
C ILE A 219 4.03 9.26 10.39
N PHE A 220 4.84 8.23 10.57
CA PHE A 220 5.01 7.46 11.80
C PHE A 220 6.38 7.70 12.42
N THR A 221 6.53 8.85 13.06
CA THR A 221 7.78 9.29 13.70
C THR A 221 7.85 8.86 15.17
N ASP A 222 9.00 9.06 15.81
CA ASP A 222 9.19 8.89 17.26
C ASP A 222 8.27 9.76 18.13
N GLU A 223 7.69 10.83 17.56
CA GLU A 223 6.73 11.69 18.24
C GLU A 223 5.29 11.16 18.18
N THR A 224 5.04 10.14 17.35
CA THR A 224 3.73 9.49 17.23
C THR A 224 3.64 8.29 18.19
N PRO A 225 2.42 7.79 18.51
CA PRO A 225 2.27 6.60 19.36
C PRO A 225 2.91 5.33 18.80
N VAL A 226 3.20 5.33 17.49
CA VAL A 226 3.82 4.21 16.80
C VAL A 226 4.82 4.76 15.78
N ALA A 227 6.10 4.53 15.99
CA ALA A 227 7.15 4.84 15.01
C ALA A 227 7.33 3.68 14.03
N MET A 228 7.58 3.99 12.75
CA MET A 228 7.94 2.99 11.74
C MET A 228 9.26 3.33 11.09
N TYR A 229 10.10 2.31 10.87
CA TYR A 229 11.36 2.40 10.15
C TYR A 229 11.41 1.28 9.13
N PHE A 230 11.71 1.59 7.88
CA PHE A 230 11.73 0.63 6.79
C PHE A 230 13.17 0.40 6.35
N GLU A 231 13.58 -0.85 6.25
CA GLU A 231 14.86 -1.25 5.65
C GLU A 231 14.60 -2.01 4.34
N PRO A 232 14.58 -1.35 3.17
CA PRO A 232 14.50 -2.03 1.88
C PRO A 232 15.81 -2.78 1.60
N HIS A 233 15.70 -4.05 1.21
CA HIS A 233 16.85 -4.81 0.72
C HIS A 233 16.79 -4.86 -0.81
N LEU A 234 17.48 -3.89 -1.42
CA LEU A 234 17.64 -3.78 -2.86
C LEU A 234 19.02 -4.33 -3.26
N PRO A 235 19.12 -5.09 -4.37
CA PRO A 235 18.10 -5.35 -5.40
C PRO A 235 17.23 -6.60 -5.17
N GLU A 236 17.22 -7.20 -3.97
CA GLU A 236 16.54 -8.47 -3.69
C GLU A 236 15.00 -8.35 -3.59
N PHE A 237 14.46 -7.13 -3.63
CA PHE A 237 13.03 -6.81 -3.54
C PHE A 237 12.36 -7.27 -2.25
N SER A 238 13.13 -7.42 -1.18
CA SER A 238 12.62 -7.67 0.17
C SER A 238 12.68 -6.39 1.01
N CYS A 239 11.99 -6.36 2.15
CA CYS A 239 11.94 -5.18 3.02
C CYS A 239 11.69 -5.59 4.48
N THR A 240 12.31 -4.90 5.43
CA THR A 240 12.11 -5.12 6.87
C THR A 240 11.59 -3.85 7.55
N PRO A 241 10.26 -3.66 7.64
CA PRO A 241 9.68 -2.67 8.53
C PRO A 241 9.81 -3.05 10.01
N THR A 242 10.32 -2.12 10.79
CA THR A 242 10.31 -2.15 12.25
C THR A 242 9.29 -1.15 12.76
N VAL A 243 8.36 -1.62 13.59
CA VAL A 243 7.32 -0.83 14.24
C VAL A 243 7.63 -0.78 15.73
N LYS A 244 7.81 0.43 16.29
CA LYS A 244 8.04 0.63 17.73
C LYS A 244 6.85 1.34 18.37
N ALA A 245 6.47 0.90 19.56
CA ALA A 245 5.50 1.60 20.39
C ALA A 245 6.23 2.59 21.30
N SER A 246 5.73 3.82 21.35
CA SER A 246 6.26 4.90 22.18
C SER A 246 5.73 4.84 23.62
#